data_AF-A0A3A5L5K9-F1
#
_entry.id   AF-A0A3A5L5K9-F1
#
_cell.length_a   1.000
_cell.length_b   1.000
_cell.length_c   1.000
_cell.angle_alpha   90.00
_cell.angle_beta   90.00
_cell.angle_gamma   90.00
#
_symmetry.space_group_name_H-M   'P 1'
#
loop_
_entity.id
_entity.type
_entity.pdbx_description
1 polymer ?
#
loop_
_entity_poly.entity_id
_entity_poly.type
_entity_poly.pdbx_seq_one_letter_code
_entity_poly.pdbx_strand_id
1 'polypeptide(L)'
;MSMIFENSTIERTETIIKKPSSSNGDVTRSLNFGNVSKQVSFNDGNDEGYYKVRPKALKPSAHNPRPDWVIDDAWLVKHVGIDMEDIFESNMNLNCLVKINEEEVDGKLIESIIFPQFEELLNSPNITQKKEFDFLVNLAKSIRETGQIQPIEIESDSENNTLVVLEGHLRRLACILGRIPYIKAIRNEGLHNLSRRDKIGRQITENSLRTNISVLGNFKLASEEIKENPKITVRDLSTRLKIQKDLASTLIKLILYPDKYHSSIYSALESGHLSANNLIKVASYNRQDRQELFIYKLLEKNIELPVQMKKPIPRGTDGRKRSVASMQIKTIDNCVKAGNKLLSCIPELKDYSTISEVKTVDDMVSLLKSLEEFLLGKSTEEK
;
A
#
# COMPACT_ATOMS: atom_id res chain seq x y z
N MET A 1 20.84 66.48 45.82
CA MET A 1 20.34 65.66 44.68
C MET A 1 19.01 65.06 45.13
N SER A 2 17.93 65.39 44.42
CA SER A 2 16.56 64.97 44.69
C SER A 2 16.20 63.66 43.95
N MET A 3 15.00 63.16 44.25
CA MET A 3 14.20 62.05 43.67
C MET A 3 14.15 60.83 44.62
N ILE A 4 13.12 60.68 45.46
CA ILE A 4 11.68 60.35 45.25
C ILE A 4 11.48 58.88 44.85
N PHE A 5 10.73 58.13 45.66
CA PHE A 5 9.69 57.19 45.22
C PHE A 5 8.63 56.99 46.34
N GLU A 6 7.37 57.22 45.97
CA GLU A 6 6.11 57.08 46.74
C GLU A 6 5.76 55.57 46.91
N ASN A 7 5.47 55.04 48.12
CA ASN A 7 4.18 54.99 48.85
C ASN A 7 3.00 54.51 47.98
N SER A 8 2.43 53.31 48.16
CA SER A 8 1.61 52.74 49.26
C SER A 8 0.28 52.30 48.60
N THR A 9 -0.42 51.21 48.93
CA THR A 9 -1.02 50.88 50.23
C THR A 9 -1.63 49.47 50.14
N ILE A 10 -1.58 48.73 51.26
CA ILE A 10 -2.19 47.41 51.50
C ILE A 10 -3.31 47.60 52.53
N GLU A 11 -4.52 47.08 52.28
CA GLU A 11 -5.56 46.72 53.28
C GLU A 11 -6.38 45.55 52.67
N ARG A 12 -6.31 44.27 53.11
CA ARG A 12 -7.01 43.59 54.24
C ARG A 12 -8.46 44.07 54.39
N THR A 13 -9.54 43.31 54.24
CA THR A 13 -9.99 41.99 54.78
C THR A 13 -11.20 41.51 53.92
N GLU A 14 -11.75 40.29 53.88
CA GLU A 14 -12.18 39.33 54.90
C GLU A 14 -12.30 37.93 54.27
N THR A 15 -11.96 36.89 55.05
CA THR A 15 -12.16 35.48 54.70
C THR A 15 -13.51 35.01 55.21
N ILE A 16 -14.47 34.75 54.31
CA ILE A 16 -15.64 33.93 54.61
C ILE A 16 -15.44 32.56 53.97
N ILE A 17 -15.21 31.57 54.82
CA ILE A 17 -15.17 30.16 54.48
C ILE A 17 -16.61 29.71 54.19
N LYS A 18 -16.91 29.32 52.94
CA LYS A 18 -18.00 28.39 52.61
C LYS A 18 -17.41 27.13 51.99
N LYS A 19 -17.84 25.97 52.53
CA LYS A 19 -17.46 24.61 52.10
C LYS A 19 -17.71 24.37 50.60
N PRO A 20 -16.96 23.45 49.98
CA PRO A 20 -16.95 23.28 48.52
C PRO A 20 -18.21 22.56 48.05
N SER A 21 -18.91 23.16 47.10
CA SER A 21 -19.80 22.44 46.19
C SER A 21 -18.95 21.88 45.06
N SER A 22 -18.99 20.56 44.92
CA SER A 22 -18.38 19.81 43.83
C SER A 22 -18.95 20.25 42.48
N SER A 23 -18.14 20.87 41.65
CA SER A 23 -18.28 20.81 40.19
C SER A 23 -16.88 20.57 39.61
N ASN A 24 -16.77 19.49 38.83
CA ASN A 24 -15.56 19.13 38.11
C ASN A 24 -15.13 20.32 37.27
N GLY A 25 -13.99 20.89 37.62
CA GLY A 25 -13.41 22.04 36.93
C GLY A 25 -13.09 21.69 35.49
N ASP A 26 -13.57 22.55 34.60
CA ASP A 26 -13.06 22.77 33.26
C ASP A 26 -11.54 22.73 33.27
N VAL A 27 -10.97 21.69 32.65
CA VAL A 27 -9.56 21.69 32.27
C VAL A 27 -9.51 22.16 30.82
N THR A 28 -9.74 23.45 30.62
CA THR A 28 -9.36 24.15 29.38
C THR A 28 -7.84 24.26 29.34
N ARG A 29 -7.15 23.15 29.03
CA ARG A 29 -5.73 23.18 28.68
C ARG A 29 -5.61 23.87 27.33
N SER A 30 -5.26 25.15 27.34
CA SER A 30 -4.86 25.88 26.15
C SER A 30 -3.60 25.21 25.57
N LEU A 31 -3.76 24.42 24.50
CA LEU A 31 -2.64 23.93 23.71
C LEU A 31 -2.03 25.16 23.02
N ASN A 32 -0.85 25.57 23.48
CA ASN A 32 -0.16 26.78 23.00
C ASN A 32 0.57 26.46 21.69
N PHE A 33 -0.15 26.56 20.57
CA PHE A 33 0.41 26.33 19.24
C PHE A 33 1.43 27.43 18.93
N GLY A 34 2.69 27.06 18.72
CA GLY A 34 3.74 28.00 18.31
C GLY A 34 3.26 28.90 17.16
N ASN A 35 3.40 30.21 17.36
CA ASN A 35 2.98 31.31 16.47
C ASN A 35 1.49 31.41 16.10
N VAL A 36 0.57 30.85 16.89
CA VAL A 36 -0.86 31.18 16.76
C VAL A 36 -1.31 31.96 18.00
N SER A 37 -1.07 33.28 18.00
CA SER A 37 -1.49 34.19 19.09
C SER A 37 -3.00 34.50 19.10
N LYS A 38 -3.82 33.64 18.50
CA LYS A 38 -5.29 33.69 18.59
C LYS A 38 -5.80 32.31 18.95
N GLN A 39 -6.59 32.24 20.02
CA GLN A 39 -7.35 31.06 20.40
C GLN A 39 -7.99 30.46 19.14
N VAL A 40 -7.57 29.25 18.76
CA VAL A 40 -8.36 28.42 17.87
C VAL A 40 -9.61 28.11 18.70
N SER A 41 -10.69 28.85 18.46
CA SER A 41 -11.93 28.65 19.19
C SER A 41 -12.42 27.23 18.89
N PHE A 42 -12.18 26.32 19.83
CA PHE A 42 -12.86 25.06 19.91
C PHE A 42 -14.30 25.41 20.25
N ASN A 43 -15.15 25.58 19.25
CA ASN A 43 -16.55 25.33 19.51
C ASN A 43 -16.63 23.82 19.71
N ASP A 44 -16.81 23.40 20.96
CA ASP A 44 -17.36 22.10 21.28
C ASP A 44 -18.66 22.00 20.48
N GLY A 45 -18.59 21.27 19.36
CA GLY A 45 -19.76 21.05 18.53
C GLY A 45 -20.78 20.32 19.38
N ASN A 46 -21.92 20.98 19.63
CA ASN A 46 -23.16 20.45 20.19
C ASN A 46 -23.17 18.92 20.30
N ASP A 47 -23.11 18.37 21.53
CA ASP A 47 -23.44 16.99 21.96
C ASP A 47 -22.98 15.76 21.12
N GLU A 48 -22.27 15.92 19.99
CA GLU A 48 -21.99 14.88 19.00
C GLU A 48 -20.48 14.57 18.84
N GLY A 49 -19.59 15.26 19.56
CA GLY A 49 -18.15 14.95 19.59
C GLY A 49 -17.36 15.35 18.34
N TYR A 50 -17.89 16.24 17.52
CA TYR A 50 -17.21 16.79 16.33
C TYR A 50 -16.47 18.10 16.62
N TYR A 51 -15.30 18.24 16.03
CA TYR A 51 -14.42 19.41 16.12
C TYR A 51 -14.36 20.13 14.78
N LYS A 52 -14.41 21.47 14.84
CA LYS A 52 -14.19 22.33 13.68
C LYS A 52 -12.73 22.77 13.66
N VAL A 53 -11.94 22.25 12.72
CA VAL A 53 -10.49 22.48 12.66
C VAL A 53 -10.08 23.04 11.30
N ARG A 54 -8.99 23.79 11.27
CA ARG A 54 -8.43 24.30 10.02
C ARG A 54 -7.58 23.22 9.36
N PRO A 55 -7.75 22.92 8.05
CA PRO A 55 -7.00 21.86 7.39
C PRO A 55 -5.47 21.97 7.53
N LYS A 56 -4.93 23.18 7.34
CA LYS A 56 -3.49 23.48 7.43
C LYS A 56 -2.92 23.36 8.85
N ALA A 57 -3.77 23.47 9.88
CA ALA A 57 -3.36 23.30 11.28
C ALA A 57 -3.14 21.83 11.67
N LEU A 58 -3.65 20.88 10.87
CA LEU A 58 -3.44 19.45 11.07
C LEU A 58 -2.14 19.01 10.41
N LYS A 59 -1.36 18.17 11.10
CA LYS A 59 -0.16 17.51 10.55
C LYS A 59 -0.51 16.11 10.06
N PRO A 60 0.06 15.64 8.94
CA PRO A 60 -0.07 14.24 8.55
C PRO A 60 0.61 13.33 9.58
N SER A 61 0.05 12.14 9.84
CA SER A 61 0.73 11.12 10.65
C SER A 61 2.05 10.71 10.01
N ALA A 62 3.10 10.57 10.83
CA ALA A 62 4.38 9.99 10.42
C ALA A 62 4.25 8.51 10.00
N HIS A 63 3.17 7.85 10.41
CA HIS A 63 2.88 6.45 10.07
C HIS A 63 1.95 6.30 8.84
N ASN A 64 2.11 7.26 7.93
CA ASN A 64 1.83 7.18 6.50
C ASN A 64 0.36 7.16 6.07
N PRO A 65 -0.23 8.36 5.88
CA PRO A 65 -1.44 8.48 5.12
C PRO A 65 -1.13 8.34 3.61
N ARG A 66 -1.25 7.12 3.08
CA ARG A 66 -1.15 6.74 1.65
C ARG A 66 0.28 6.58 1.10
N PRO A 67 0.88 5.39 1.23
CA PRO A 67 2.25 5.13 0.77
C PRO A 67 2.49 5.33 -0.73
N ASP A 68 1.45 5.22 -1.56
CA ASP A 68 1.55 5.28 -3.03
C ASP A 68 1.09 6.60 -3.65
N TRP A 69 0.64 7.56 -2.85
CA TRP A 69 0.32 8.90 -3.33
C TRP A 69 1.60 9.75 -3.43
N VAL A 70 1.69 10.54 -4.50
CA VAL A 70 2.82 11.45 -4.73
C VAL A 70 2.48 12.88 -4.31
N ILE A 71 1.21 13.27 -4.40
CA ILE A 71 0.76 14.60 -3.99
C ILE A 71 0.57 14.67 -2.48
N ASP A 72 1.47 15.41 -1.82
CA ASP A 72 1.46 15.71 -0.39
C ASP A 72 1.51 17.23 -0.13
N ASP A 73 1.72 17.61 1.13
CA ASP A 73 1.85 19.00 1.56
C ASP A 73 2.97 19.74 0.80
N ALA A 74 4.14 19.11 0.66
CA ALA A 74 5.30 19.70 0.00
C ALA A 74 5.07 19.87 -1.51
N TRP A 75 4.37 18.91 -2.13
CA TRP A 75 3.97 18.98 -3.53
C TRP A 75 3.05 20.18 -3.78
N LEU A 76 2.03 20.38 -2.94
CA LEU A 76 1.10 21.52 -3.05
C LEU A 76 1.82 22.86 -2.89
N VAL A 77 2.76 22.96 -1.94
CA VAL A 77 3.58 24.18 -1.78
C VAL A 77 4.40 24.45 -3.03
N LYS A 78 5.11 23.44 -3.54
CA LYS A 78 6.05 23.58 -4.64
C LYS A 78 5.38 23.85 -5.99
N HIS A 79 4.30 23.15 -6.29
CA HIS A 79 3.69 23.13 -7.62
C HIS A 79 2.45 23.99 -7.73
N VAL A 80 1.67 24.14 -6.65
CA VAL A 80 0.45 24.97 -6.63
C VAL A 80 0.71 26.33 -5.98
N GLY A 81 1.78 26.47 -5.19
CA GLY A 81 2.11 27.72 -4.49
C GLY A 81 1.30 27.94 -3.22
N ILE A 82 0.74 26.86 -2.63
CA ILE A 82 -0.01 26.96 -1.37
C ILE A 82 0.95 27.32 -0.23
N ASP A 83 0.66 28.43 0.44
CA ASP A 83 1.32 28.79 1.69
C ASP A 83 0.69 27.99 2.84
N MET A 84 1.48 27.10 3.44
CA MET A 84 1.05 26.27 4.58
C MET A 84 1.15 26.99 5.92
N GLU A 85 1.90 28.10 5.99
CA GLU A 85 2.02 28.94 7.19
C GLU A 85 0.85 29.92 7.30
N ASP A 86 0.30 30.37 6.16
CA ASP A 86 -0.97 31.10 6.13
C ASP A 86 -2.17 30.16 6.33
N ILE A 87 -2.38 29.82 7.60
CA ILE A 87 -3.50 29.02 8.12
C ILE A 87 -4.85 29.71 7.88
N PHE A 88 -4.86 31.04 7.70
CA PHE A 88 -6.08 31.83 7.51
C PHE A 88 -6.46 32.04 6.04
N GLU A 89 -5.59 31.60 5.13
CA GLU A 89 -5.82 31.58 3.68
C GLU A 89 -6.10 32.95 3.07
N SER A 90 -5.30 33.96 3.43
CA SER A 90 -5.37 35.27 2.80
C SER A 90 -5.21 35.18 1.26
N ASN A 91 -5.97 35.99 0.52
CA ASN A 91 -5.87 36.08 -0.93
C ASN A 91 -4.62 36.84 -1.42
N MET A 92 -3.70 37.19 -0.51
CA MET A 92 -2.53 38.02 -0.81
C MET A 92 -1.35 37.24 -1.38
N ASN A 93 -1.37 35.90 -1.32
CA ASN A 93 -0.33 35.10 -1.95
C ASN A 93 -0.51 35.05 -3.47
N LEU A 94 0.21 35.93 -4.16
CA LEU A 94 0.23 36.04 -5.62
C LEU A 94 0.69 34.75 -6.31
N ASN A 95 1.55 33.97 -5.67
CA ASN A 95 2.14 32.74 -6.21
C ASN A 95 1.19 31.53 -6.15
N CYS A 96 0.12 31.59 -5.35
CA CYS A 96 -0.87 30.52 -5.29
C CYS A 96 -1.69 30.49 -6.58
N LEU A 97 -1.64 29.37 -7.30
CA LEU A 97 -2.35 29.18 -8.55
C LEU A 97 -3.86 28.93 -8.36
N VAL A 98 -4.29 28.53 -7.16
CA VAL A 98 -5.71 28.43 -6.82
C VAL A 98 -6.25 29.82 -6.48
N LYS A 99 -7.19 30.31 -7.30
CA LYS A 99 -7.78 31.64 -7.13
C LYS A 99 -9.20 31.54 -6.56
N ILE A 100 -9.56 32.55 -5.77
CA ILE A 100 -10.93 32.78 -5.32
C ILE A 100 -11.50 33.86 -6.23
N ASN A 101 -12.63 33.57 -6.86
CA ASN A 101 -13.41 34.54 -7.62
C ASN A 101 -14.70 34.81 -6.83
N GLU A 102 -14.88 36.06 -6.46
CA GLU A 102 -16.03 36.53 -5.69
C GLU A 102 -17.01 37.20 -6.65
N GLU A 103 -18.18 36.59 -6.83
CA GLU A 103 -19.23 37.14 -7.67
C GLU A 103 -20.43 37.52 -6.81
N GLU A 104 -20.93 38.73 -6.98
CA GLU A 104 -22.14 39.18 -6.31
C GLU A 104 -23.36 38.80 -7.17
N VAL A 105 -24.15 37.85 -6.68
CA VAL A 105 -25.38 37.38 -7.33
C VAL A 105 -26.54 37.59 -6.36
N ASP A 106 -27.56 38.34 -6.78
CA ASP A 106 -28.74 38.67 -5.97
C ASP A 106 -28.41 39.28 -4.58
N GLY A 107 -27.37 40.12 -4.51
CA GLY A 107 -26.92 40.75 -3.26
C GLY A 107 -26.22 39.79 -2.28
N LYS A 108 -25.89 38.58 -2.73
CA LYS A 108 -25.08 37.60 -1.98
C LYS A 108 -23.73 37.44 -2.67
N LEU A 109 -22.66 37.54 -1.88
CA LEU A 109 -21.31 37.23 -2.33
C LEU A 109 -21.16 35.71 -2.45
N ILE A 110 -20.95 35.21 -3.66
CA ILE A 110 -20.69 33.80 -3.96
C ILE A 110 -19.21 33.64 -4.26
N GLU A 111 -18.52 32.88 -3.43
CA GLU A 111 -17.12 32.51 -3.64
C GLU A 111 -17.03 31.25 -4.51
N SER A 112 -16.47 31.39 -5.70
CA SER A 112 -16.07 30.28 -6.57
C SER A 112 -14.56 30.08 -6.54
N ILE A 113 -14.12 28.82 -6.59
CA ILE A 113 -12.69 28.48 -6.60
C ILE A 113 -12.29 28.06 -8.01
N ILE A 114 -11.27 28.73 -8.54
CA ILE A 114 -10.67 28.41 -9.82
C ILE A 114 -9.42 27.58 -9.56
N PHE A 115 -9.45 26.34 -10.04
CA PHE A 115 -8.32 25.41 -9.96
C PHE A 115 -7.47 25.54 -11.22
N PRO A 116 -6.13 25.48 -11.12
CA PRO A 116 -5.26 25.42 -12.28
C PRO A 116 -5.45 24.10 -13.05
N GLN A 117 -5.19 24.11 -14.35
CA GLN A 117 -5.08 22.87 -15.12
C GLN A 117 -3.79 22.14 -14.76
N PHE A 118 -3.78 20.81 -14.84
CA PHE A 118 -2.59 20.04 -14.45
C PHE A 118 -1.37 20.38 -15.29
N GLU A 119 -1.57 20.69 -16.57
CA GLU A 119 -0.54 21.09 -17.53
C GLU A 119 0.15 22.42 -17.14
N GLU A 120 -0.51 23.26 -16.35
CA GLU A 120 0.06 24.53 -15.86
C GLU A 120 1.01 24.30 -14.68
N LEU A 121 0.94 23.15 -14.01
CA LEU A 121 1.72 22.84 -12.80
C LEU A 121 3.09 22.23 -13.11
N LEU A 122 3.19 21.50 -14.22
CA LEU A 122 4.35 20.68 -14.56
C LEU A 122 4.63 20.67 -16.07
N ASN A 123 5.86 21.01 -16.45
CA ASN A 123 6.34 20.96 -17.84
C ASN A 123 6.40 19.53 -18.43
N SER A 124 6.32 18.49 -17.59
CA SER A 124 6.37 17.08 -18.00
C SER A 124 5.38 16.28 -17.16
N PRO A 125 4.13 16.13 -17.62
CA PRO A 125 3.06 15.55 -16.82
C PRO A 125 3.27 14.04 -16.64
N ASN A 126 3.36 13.59 -15.38
CA ASN A 126 3.23 12.18 -15.03
C ASN A 126 1.73 11.81 -14.97
N ILE A 127 1.32 10.80 -15.75
CA ILE A 127 -0.08 10.33 -15.82
C ILE A 127 -0.64 10.00 -14.42
N THR A 128 0.18 9.47 -13.51
CA THR A 128 -0.22 9.15 -12.14
C THR A 128 -0.52 10.42 -11.36
N GLN A 129 0.39 11.40 -11.38
CA GLN A 129 0.19 12.68 -10.69
C GLN A 129 -1.01 13.45 -11.23
N LYS A 130 -1.25 13.42 -12.56
CA LYS A 130 -2.43 14.02 -13.17
C LYS A 130 -3.71 13.44 -12.57
N LYS A 131 -3.82 12.11 -12.53
CA LYS A 131 -4.98 11.42 -11.95
C LYS A 131 -5.19 11.74 -10.48
N GLU A 132 -4.10 11.80 -9.70
CA GLU A 132 -4.16 12.16 -8.28
C GLU A 132 -4.62 13.60 -8.08
N PHE A 133 -4.13 14.54 -8.90
CA PHE A 133 -4.52 15.94 -8.85
C PHE A 133 -5.99 16.12 -9.24
N ASP A 134 -6.41 15.53 -10.36
CA ASP A 134 -7.81 15.57 -10.83
C ASP A 134 -8.76 14.98 -9.77
N PHE A 135 -8.34 13.90 -9.09
CA PHE A 135 -9.08 13.34 -7.96
C PHE A 135 -9.23 14.35 -6.81
N LEU A 136 -8.15 15.02 -6.42
CA LEU A 136 -8.18 16.03 -5.35
C LEU A 136 -9.05 17.23 -5.71
N VAL A 137 -8.99 17.72 -6.97
CA VAL A 137 -9.83 18.81 -7.46
C VAL A 137 -11.31 18.42 -7.41
N ASN A 138 -11.66 17.22 -7.89
CA ASN A 138 -13.04 16.74 -7.86
C ASN A 138 -13.55 16.55 -6.43
N LEU A 139 -12.71 16.05 -5.52
CA LEU A 139 -13.04 15.94 -4.11
C LEU A 139 -13.24 17.33 -3.47
N ALA A 140 -12.39 18.31 -3.80
CA ALA A 140 -12.50 19.68 -3.29
C ALA A 140 -13.80 20.35 -3.74
N LYS A 141 -14.16 20.21 -5.03
CA LYS A 141 -15.43 20.69 -5.58
C LYS A 141 -16.62 20.04 -4.86
N SER A 142 -16.61 18.72 -4.74
CA SER A 142 -17.67 17.97 -4.05
C SER A 142 -17.85 18.42 -2.60
N ILE A 143 -16.76 18.66 -1.86
CA ILE A 143 -16.83 19.12 -0.46
C ILE A 143 -17.37 20.55 -0.38
N ARG A 144 -17.04 21.46 -1.33
CA ARG A 144 -17.63 22.81 -1.35
C ARG A 144 -19.12 22.77 -1.68
N GLU A 145 -19.54 21.89 -2.60
CA GLU A 145 -20.94 21.79 -3.03
C GLU A 145 -21.84 21.09 -1.99
N THR A 146 -21.38 19.98 -1.44
CA THR A 146 -22.21 19.08 -0.59
C THR A 146 -21.83 19.10 0.88
N GLY A 147 -20.74 19.79 1.22
CA GLY A 147 -20.13 19.75 2.54
C GLY A 147 -19.30 18.48 2.76
N GLN A 148 -18.51 18.48 3.83
CA GLN A 148 -17.78 17.29 4.24
C GLN A 148 -18.74 16.27 4.89
N ILE A 149 -19.04 15.20 4.15
CA ILE A 149 -19.94 14.13 4.62
C ILE A 149 -19.28 13.31 5.72
N GLN A 150 -18.03 12.87 5.51
CA GLN A 150 -17.32 12.03 6.47
C GLN A 150 -16.26 12.86 7.22
N PRO A 151 -16.24 12.86 8.56
CA PRO A 151 -15.25 13.56 9.38
C PRO A 151 -13.84 12.97 9.21
N ILE A 152 -12.81 13.77 9.49
CA ILE A 152 -11.40 13.34 9.55
C ILE A 152 -11.09 12.88 10.97
N GLU A 153 -10.41 11.74 11.14
CA GLU A 153 -9.98 11.30 12.47
C GLU A 153 -8.65 11.96 12.83
N ILE A 154 -8.62 12.59 14.01
CA ILE A 154 -7.45 13.29 14.52
C ILE A 154 -7.08 12.82 15.92
N GLU A 155 -5.80 12.94 16.24
CA GLU A 155 -5.22 12.68 17.55
C GLU A 155 -4.37 13.87 17.98
N SER A 156 -4.29 14.12 19.28
CA SER A 156 -3.42 15.19 19.80
C SER A 156 -2.03 14.67 20.04
N ASP A 157 -1.04 15.10 19.28
CA ASP A 157 0.35 14.86 19.61
C ASP A 157 0.75 15.79 20.77
N SER A 158 0.78 15.25 21.99
CA SER A 158 1.13 15.97 23.20
C SER A 158 2.61 16.35 23.28
N GLU A 159 3.50 15.62 22.59
CA GLU A 159 4.93 15.90 22.60
C GLU A 159 5.23 17.15 21.78
N ASN A 160 4.62 17.23 20.59
CA ASN A 160 4.82 18.35 19.67
C ASN A 160 3.74 19.44 19.81
N ASN A 161 2.76 19.24 20.69
CA ASN A 161 1.61 20.11 20.87
C ASN A 161 0.86 20.39 19.54
N THR A 162 0.64 19.34 18.75
CA THR A 162 -0.03 19.43 17.43
C THR A 162 -1.22 18.48 17.33
N LEU A 163 -2.02 18.62 16.27
CA LEU A 163 -3.07 17.67 15.91
C LEU A 163 -2.62 16.88 14.69
N VAL A 164 -2.66 15.56 14.80
CA VAL A 164 -2.20 14.62 13.78
C VAL A 164 -3.41 13.98 13.11
N VAL A 165 -3.41 13.95 11.78
CA VAL A 165 -4.41 13.22 10.99
C VAL A 165 -4.08 11.74 11.02
N LEU A 166 -5.03 10.96 11.54
CA LEU A 166 -4.98 9.51 11.51
C LEU A 166 -5.70 8.98 10.27
N GLU A 167 -6.89 9.49 9.97
CA GLU A 167 -7.65 9.08 8.79
C GLU A 167 -8.23 10.28 8.04
N GLY A 168 -8.28 10.18 6.69
CA GLY A 168 -8.86 11.22 5.85
C GLY A 168 -7.88 12.28 5.34
N HIS A 169 -6.59 11.94 5.20
CA HIS A 169 -5.58 12.86 4.69
C HIS A 169 -5.89 13.44 3.30
N LEU A 170 -6.42 12.65 2.34
CA LEU A 170 -6.82 13.22 1.04
C LEU A 170 -7.98 14.21 1.15
N ARG A 171 -8.90 14.00 2.11
CA ARG A 171 -9.96 14.97 2.41
C ARG A 171 -9.35 16.25 2.95
N ARG A 172 -8.35 16.15 3.85
CA ARG A 172 -7.57 17.31 4.30
C ARG A 172 -6.89 18.02 3.12
N LEU A 173 -6.16 17.32 2.27
CA LEU A 173 -5.48 17.90 1.11
C LEU A 173 -6.46 18.55 0.13
N ALA A 174 -7.59 17.91 -0.15
CA ALA A 174 -8.65 18.47 -0.99
C ALA A 174 -9.26 19.73 -0.36
N CYS A 175 -9.43 19.77 0.96
CA CYS A 175 -9.87 20.98 1.66
C CYS A 175 -8.85 22.11 1.60
N ILE A 176 -7.56 21.81 1.72
CA ILE A 176 -6.48 22.80 1.52
C ILE A 176 -6.50 23.33 0.08
N LEU A 177 -6.59 22.44 -0.91
CA LEU A 177 -6.64 22.79 -2.32
C LEU A 177 -7.91 23.60 -2.67
N GLY A 178 -9.05 23.24 -2.08
CA GLY A 178 -10.33 23.92 -2.27
C GLY A 178 -10.52 25.19 -1.44
N ARG A 179 -9.47 25.62 -0.73
CA ARG A 179 -9.49 26.78 0.17
C ARG A 179 -10.68 26.75 1.13
N ILE A 180 -10.91 25.58 1.73
CA ILE A 180 -12.00 25.34 2.67
C ILE A 180 -11.49 25.73 4.06
N PRO A 181 -12.06 26.79 4.69
CA PRO A 181 -11.48 27.37 5.89
C PRO A 181 -11.55 26.42 7.10
N TYR A 182 -12.55 25.54 7.14
CA TYR A 182 -12.77 24.63 8.25
C TYR A 182 -13.32 23.28 7.79
N ILE A 183 -12.88 22.23 8.48
CA ILE A 183 -13.30 20.84 8.30
C ILE A 183 -13.85 20.25 9.59
N LYS A 184 -14.72 19.26 9.44
CA LYS A 184 -15.23 18.42 10.53
C LYS A 184 -14.20 17.34 10.85
N ALA A 185 -13.83 17.22 12.12
CA ALA A 185 -12.93 16.19 12.62
C ALA A 185 -13.52 15.50 13.86
N ILE A 186 -13.15 14.25 14.11
CA ILE A 186 -13.42 13.55 15.37
C ILE A 186 -12.08 13.33 16.06
N ARG A 187 -12.00 13.71 17.34
CA ARG A 187 -10.83 13.42 18.17
C ARG A 187 -10.96 12.01 18.74
N ASN A 188 -10.00 11.16 18.45
CA ASN A 188 -9.99 9.78 18.94
C ASN A 188 -8.83 9.58 19.92
N GLU A 189 -9.00 10.06 21.16
CA GLU A 189 -7.95 10.01 22.19
C GLU A 189 -7.65 8.58 22.68
N GLY A 190 -8.59 7.64 22.52
CA GLY A 190 -8.37 6.23 22.86
C GLY A 190 -7.30 5.54 22.01
N LEU A 191 -6.84 6.20 20.94
CA LEU A 191 -5.77 5.74 20.07
C LEU A 191 -4.38 5.99 20.63
N HIS A 192 -4.21 6.88 21.61
CA HIS A 192 -2.89 7.20 22.20
C HIS A 192 -2.22 5.99 22.81
N ASN A 193 -3.01 5.17 23.48
CA ASN A 193 -2.53 3.99 24.17
C ASN A 193 -2.38 2.77 23.25
N LEU A 194 -2.74 2.88 21.96
CA LEU A 194 -2.54 1.78 21.03
C LEU A 194 -1.05 1.61 20.74
N SER A 195 -0.63 0.35 20.67
CA SER A 195 0.71 0.03 20.24
C SER A 195 0.93 0.54 18.81
N ARG A 196 2.18 0.86 18.46
CA ARG A 196 2.57 1.26 17.10
C ARG A 196 2.08 0.26 16.05
N ARG A 197 2.09 -1.03 16.39
CA ARG A 197 1.56 -2.13 15.57
C ARG A 197 0.06 -2.01 15.30
N ASP A 198 -0.73 -1.63 16.30
CA ASP A 198 -2.18 -1.48 16.15
C ASP A 198 -2.53 -0.22 15.33
N LYS A 199 -1.78 0.88 15.53
CA LYS A 199 -1.92 2.09 14.70
C LYS A 199 -1.64 1.78 13.22
N ILE A 200 -0.54 1.07 12.93
CA ILE A 200 -0.19 0.61 11.57
C ILE A 200 -1.25 -0.36 11.03
N GLY A 201 -1.73 -1.31 11.83
CA GLY A 201 -2.77 -2.26 11.43
C GLY A 201 -4.08 -1.58 11.02
N ARG A 202 -4.50 -0.53 11.73
CA ARG A 202 -5.69 0.27 11.36
C ARG A 202 -5.46 1.03 10.06
N GLN A 203 -4.30 1.68 9.92
CA GLN A 203 -3.95 2.40 8.69
C GLN A 203 -3.89 1.48 7.47
N ILE A 204 -3.32 0.29 7.63
CA ILE A 204 -3.31 -0.75 6.60
C ILE A 204 -4.74 -1.18 6.25
N THR A 205 -5.59 -1.38 7.26
CA THR A 205 -6.97 -1.78 7.04
C THR A 205 -7.74 -0.72 6.25
N GLU A 206 -7.65 0.56 6.64
CA GLU A 206 -8.26 1.68 5.91
C GLU A 206 -7.71 1.79 4.48
N ASN A 207 -6.39 1.70 4.32
CA ASN A 207 -5.75 1.75 3.01
C ASN A 207 -6.25 0.58 2.14
N SER A 208 -6.25 -0.66 2.66
CA SER A 208 -6.64 -1.89 1.95
C SER A 208 -8.12 -1.92 1.50
N LEU A 209 -8.99 -1.14 2.15
CA LEU A 209 -10.40 -1.03 1.76
C LEU A 209 -10.60 -0.21 0.48
N ARG A 210 -9.55 0.44 -0.01
CA ARG A 210 -9.63 1.24 -1.23
C ARG A 210 -9.63 0.33 -2.45
N THR A 211 -10.53 0.63 -3.38
CA THR A 211 -10.72 -0.13 -4.61
C THR A 211 -9.50 -0.15 -5.54
N ASN A 212 -8.55 0.79 -5.39
CA ASN A 212 -7.46 1.02 -6.36
C ASN A 212 -6.06 1.19 -5.72
N ILE A 213 -5.68 0.38 -4.73
CA ILE A 213 -4.27 0.41 -4.27
C ILE A 213 -3.33 -0.14 -5.35
N SER A 214 -2.27 0.62 -5.61
CA SER A 214 -1.23 0.22 -6.56
C SER A 214 -0.38 -0.94 -6.02
N VAL A 215 0.37 -1.61 -6.91
CA VAL A 215 1.31 -2.66 -6.49
C VAL A 215 2.41 -2.10 -5.58
N LEU A 216 2.87 -0.88 -5.86
CA LEU A 216 3.80 -0.14 -5.01
C LEU A 216 3.20 0.14 -3.62
N GLY A 217 1.93 0.56 -3.57
CA GLY A 217 1.20 0.77 -2.32
C GLY A 217 1.14 -0.51 -1.49
N ASN A 218 0.75 -1.63 -2.11
CA ASN A 218 0.77 -2.94 -1.47
C ASN A 218 2.17 -3.34 -0.97
N PHE A 219 3.22 -3.06 -1.74
CA PHE A 219 4.60 -3.34 -1.34
C PHE A 219 5.03 -2.53 -0.11
N LYS A 220 4.71 -1.23 -0.08
CA LYS A 220 5.04 -0.35 1.07
C LYS A 220 4.24 -0.74 2.32
N LEU A 221 2.94 -0.99 2.19
CA LEU A 221 2.11 -1.48 3.31
C LEU A 221 2.60 -2.83 3.84
N ALA A 222 2.96 -3.76 2.94
CA ALA A 222 3.54 -5.04 3.33
C ALA A 222 4.89 -4.86 4.03
N SER A 223 5.70 -3.90 3.61
CA SER A 223 7.01 -3.60 4.23
C SER A 223 6.85 -3.09 5.66
N GLU A 224 5.90 -2.20 5.89
CA GLU A 224 5.56 -1.72 7.24
C GLU A 224 5.01 -2.86 8.12
N GLU A 225 4.10 -3.68 7.61
CA GLU A 225 3.53 -4.80 8.34
C GLU A 225 4.58 -5.86 8.71
N ILE A 226 5.48 -6.20 7.78
CA ILE A 226 6.56 -7.18 8.02
C ILE A 226 7.57 -6.61 9.02
N LYS A 227 7.85 -5.30 8.99
CA LYS A 227 8.75 -4.66 9.95
C LYS A 227 8.23 -4.80 11.39
N GLU A 228 6.93 -4.62 11.60
CA GLU A 228 6.30 -4.76 12.94
C GLU A 228 5.92 -6.20 13.29
N ASN A 229 5.77 -7.07 12.29
CA ASN A 229 5.44 -8.48 12.44
C ASN A 229 6.29 -9.38 11.50
N PRO A 230 7.58 -9.62 11.82
CA PRO A 230 8.48 -10.36 10.93
C PRO A 230 8.06 -11.82 10.65
N LYS A 231 7.17 -12.37 11.48
CA LYS A 231 6.66 -13.75 11.35
C LYS A 231 5.29 -13.82 10.67
N ILE A 232 4.83 -12.73 10.04
CA ILE A 232 3.53 -12.71 9.36
C ILE A 232 3.45 -13.81 8.29
N THR A 233 2.33 -14.54 8.26
CA THR A 233 2.12 -15.59 7.26
C THR A 233 1.59 -15.00 5.95
N VAL A 234 1.76 -15.74 4.85
CA VAL A 234 1.17 -15.38 3.54
C VAL A 234 -0.35 -15.20 3.66
N ARG A 235 -1.02 -16.03 4.47
CA ARG A 235 -2.47 -15.96 4.68
C ARG A 235 -2.84 -14.66 5.39
N ASP A 236 -2.14 -14.33 6.47
CA ASP A 236 -2.45 -13.14 7.27
C ASP A 236 -2.22 -11.87 6.48
N LEU A 237 -1.10 -11.78 5.74
CA LEU A 237 -0.80 -10.61 4.90
C LEU A 237 -1.83 -10.47 3.76
N SER A 238 -2.20 -11.57 3.11
CA SER A 238 -3.24 -11.60 2.07
C SER A 238 -4.60 -11.11 2.60
N THR A 239 -5.00 -11.54 3.80
CA THR A 239 -6.25 -11.10 4.43
C THR A 239 -6.21 -9.64 4.86
N ARG A 240 -5.11 -9.18 5.47
CA ARG A 240 -4.96 -7.79 5.94
C ARG A 240 -4.94 -6.78 4.80
N LEU A 241 -4.21 -7.09 3.72
CA LEU A 241 -4.11 -6.20 2.56
C LEU A 241 -5.21 -6.44 1.52
N LYS A 242 -6.07 -7.45 1.71
CA LYS A 242 -7.11 -7.85 0.74
C LYS A 242 -6.54 -8.15 -0.65
N ILE A 243 -5.36 -8.75 -0.71
CA ILE A 243 -4.66 -9.11 -1.95
C ILE A 243 -4.63 -10.62 -2.18
N GLN A 244 -4.36 -11.03 -3.42
CA GLN A 244 -4.16 -12.44 -3.78
C GLN A 244 -2.99 -13.06 -3.00
N LYS A 245 -3.12 -14.34 -2.65
CA LYS A 245 -2.07 -15.09 -1.91
C LYS A 245 -0.74 -15.13 -2.65
N ASP A 246 -0.77 -15.23 -3.99
CA ASP A 246 0.45 -15.26 -4.80
C ASP A 246 1.18 -13.91 -4.78
N LEU A 247 0.43 -12.80 -4.79
CA LEU A 247 1.00 -11.47 -4.60
C LEU A 247 1.57 -11.33 -3.19
N ALA A 248 0.83 -11.71 -2.15
CA ALA A 248 1.31 -11.67 -0.76
C ALA A 248 2.59 -12.47 -0.57
N SER A 249 2.66 -13.69 -1.12
CA SER A 249 3.85 -14.54 -1.12
C SER A 249 5.04 -13.88 -1.82
N THR A 250 4.78 -13.22 -2.96
CA THR A 250 5.80 -12.50 -3.73
C THR A 250 6.34 -11.30 -2.94
N LEU A 251 5.46 -10.49 -2.34
CA LEU A 251 5.84 -9.32 -1.54
C LEU A 251 6.69 -9.74 -0.33
N ILE A 252 6.28 -10.78 0.41
CA ILE A 252 7.06 -11.32 1.53
C ILE A 252 8.47 -11.69 1.10
N LYS A 253 8.62 -12.38 -0.04
CA LYS A 253 9.95 -12.77 -0.52
C LYS A 253 10.80 -11.58 -0.94
N LEU A 254 10.22 -10.61 -1.65
CA LEU A 254 10.91 -9.39 -2.09
C LEU A 254 11.41 -8.56 -0.90
N ILE A 255 10.66 -8.54 0.21
CA ILE A 255 10.97 -7.76 1.40
C ILE A 255 11.98 -8.48 2.30
N LEU A 256 11.80 -9.79 2.52
CA LEU A 256 12.68 -10.57 3.41
C LEU A 256 13.98 -11.03 2.75
N TYR A 257 14.02 -11.15 1.42
CA TYR A 257 15.17 -11.67 0.68
C TYR A 257 15.51 -10.80 -0.55
N PRO A 258 15.80 -9.49 -0.37
CA PRO A 258 16.02 -8.57 -1.48
C PRO A 258 17.18 -9.01 -2.40
N ASP A 259 18.23 -9.61 -1.84
CA ASP A 259 19.41 -10.06 -2.60
C ASP A 259 19.11 -11.14 -3.64
N LYS A 260 17.96 -11.80 -3.57
CA LYS A 260 17.52 -12.81 -4.57
C LYS A 260 16.89 -12.18 -5.80
N TYR A 261 16.64 -10.87 -5.77
CA TYR A 261 15.89 -10.14 -6.79
C TYR A 261 16.77 -9.06 -7.41
N HIS A 262 16.64 -8.86 -8.70
CA HIS A 262 17.36 -7.83 -9.43
C HIS A 262 16.81 -6.44 -9.06
N SER A 263 17.70 -5.45 -8.94
CA SER A 263 17.35 -4.08 -8.53
C SER A 263 16.32 -3.43 -9.44
N SER A 264 16.31 -3.76 -10.74
CA SER A 264 15.36 -3.21 -11.72
C SER A 264 13.89 -3.52 -11.42
N ILE A 265 13.58 -4.56 -10.62
CA ILE A 265 12.22 -4.82 -10.14
C ILE A 265 11.74 -3.67 -9.26
N TYR A 266 12.59 -3.18 -8.34
CA TYR A 266 12.24 -2.09 -7.43
C TYR A 266 12.07 -0.78 -8.19
N SER A 267 12.97 -0.46 -9.13
CA SER A 267 12.83 0.71 -9.99
C SER A 267 11.52 0.67 -10.81
N ALA A 268 11.16 -0.49 -11.36
CA ALA A 268 9.92 -0.65 -12.11
C ALA A 268 8.65 -0.64 -11.23
N LEU A 269 8.77 -0.99 -9.95
CA LEU A 269 7.71 -0.83 -8.95
C LEU A 269 7.49 0.65 -8.64
N GLU A 270 8.57 1.39 -8.39
CA GLU A 270 8.55 2.83 -8.09
C GLU A 270 8.01 3.66 -9.26
N SER A 271 8.34 3.28 -10.49
CA SER A 271 7.83 3.95 -11.68
C SER A 271 6.37 3.58 -12.03
N GLY A 272 5.74 2.67 -11.28
CA GLY A 272 4.35 2.26 -11.50
C GLY A 272 4.11 1.42 -12.75
N HIS A 273 5.15 0.84 -13.36
CA HIS A 273 5.03 0.05 -14.59
C HIS A 273 4.69 -1.42 -14.36
N LEU A 274 4.78 -1.90 -13.11
CA LEU A 274 4.48 -3.29 -12.76
C LEU A 274 3.03 -3.49 -12.28
N SER A 275 2.30 -4.34 -13.01
CA SER A 275 1.03 -4.92 -12.53
C SER A 275 1.28 -6.09 -11.57
N ALA A 276 0.27 -6.47 -10.78
CA ALA A 276 0.39 -7.58 -9.82
C ALA A 276 0.83 -8.89 -10.51
N ASN A 277 0.23 -9.20 -11.66
CA ASN A 277 0.58 -10.39 -12.44
C ASN A 277 2.01 -10.35 -12.98
N ASN A 278 2.46 -9.17 -13.43
CA ASN A 278 3.83 -9.00 -13.92
C ASN A 278 4.84 -9.12 -12.77
N LEU A 279 4.52 -8.60 -11.58
CA LEU A 279 5.37 -8.74 -10.39
C LEU A 279 5.50 -10.21 -9.97
N ILE A 280 4.38 -10.94 -9.89
CA ILE A 280 4.38 -12.38 -9.57
C ILE A 280 5.22 -13.15 -10.60
N LYS A 281 5.03 -12.84 -11.89
CA LYS A 281 5.75 -13.50 -12.98
C LYS A 281 7.24 -13.21 -12.95
N VAL A 282 7.67 -11.96 -12.81
CA VAL A 282 9.09 -11.61 -12.78
C VAL A 282 9.77 -12.21 -11.55
N ALA A 283 9.12 -12.17 -10.38
CA ALA A 283 9.64 -12.73 -9.15
C ALA A 283 9.73 -14.27 -9.15
N SER A 284 9.04 -14.95 -10.07
CA SER A 284 9.15 -16.40 -10.26
C SER A 284 10.44 -16.84 -10.96
N TYR A 285 11.15 -15.93 -11.64
CA TYR A 285 12.42 -16.27 -12.27
C TYR A 285 13.53 -16.41 -11.23
N ASN A 286 14.14 -17.59 -11.16
CA ASN A 286 15.23 -17.87 -10.22
C ASN A 286 16.55 -17.14 -10.53
N ARG A 287 16.72 -16.63 -11.76
CA ARG A 287 17.95 -15.94 -12.16
C ARG A 287 17.68 -14.46 -12.39
N GLN A 288 18.54 -13.62 -11.82
CA GLN A 288 18.43 -12.16 -11.91
C GLN A 288 18.54 -11.63 -13.35
N ASP A 289 19.38 -12.22 -14.20
CA ASP A 289 19.48 -11.86 -15.64
C ASP A 289 18.14 -12.01 -16.39
N ARG A 290 17.34 -13.02 -16.02
CA ARG A 290 16.00 -13.21 -16.58
C ARG A 290 14.97 -12.24 -16.02
N GLN A 291 15.10 -11.87 -14.74
CA GLN A 291 14.26 -10.85 -14.13
C GLN A 291 14.49 -9.51 -14.81
N GLU A 292 15.75 -9.12 -14.96
CA GLU A 292 16.19 -7.91 -15.65
C GLU A 292 15.66 -7.88 -17.09
N LEU A 293 15.89 -8.94 -17.88
CA LEU A 293 15.40 -9.02 -19.26
C LEU A 293 13.87 -8.91 -19.36
N PHE A 294 13.13 -9.46 -18.40
CA PHE A 294 11.68 -9.34 -18.37
C PHE A 294 11.25 -7.88 -18.12
N ILE A 295 11.90 -7.19 -17.17
CA ILE A 295 11.64 -5.77 -16.89
C ILE A 295 11.97 -4.92 -18.11
N TYR A 296 13.11 -5.12 -18.75
CA TYR A 296 13.46 -4.39 -19.98
C TYR A 296 12.40 -4.56 -21.06
N LYS A 297 11.97 -5.79 -21.35
CA LYS A 297 10.88 -6.05 -22.32
C LYS A 297 9.55 -5.44 -21.93
N LEU A 298 9.28 -5.30 -20.64
CA LEU A 298 8.06 -4.67 -20.14
C LEU A 298 8.07 -3.16 -20.41
N LEU A 299 9.23 -2.53 -20.25
CA LEU A 299 9.44 -1.09 -20.39
C LEU A 299 9.62 -0.68 -21.86
N GLU A 300 10.37 -1.46 -22.64
CA GLU A 300 10.67 -1.22 -24.06
C GLU A 300 9.60 -1.82 -24.97
N LYS A 301 8.39 -1.25 -24.98
CA LYS A 301 7.34 -1.71 -25.91
C LYS A 301 7.67 -1.57 -27.41
N ASN A 302 8.86 -1.14 -27.85
CA ASN A 302 9.24 -1.01 -29.28
C ASN A 302 10.77 -0.96 -29.56
N ILE A 303 11.58 -2.00 -29.26
CA ILE A 303 12.91 -2.12 -29.88
C ILE A 303 13.20 -3.58 -30.29
N GLU A 304 13.49 -3.80 -31.57
CA GLU A 304 13.95 -5.08 -32.10
C GLU A 304 15.36 -5.40 -31.58
N LEU A 305 15.52 -6.59 -31.00
CA LEU A 305 16.76 -7.06 -30.40
C LEU A 305 17.87 -7.29 -31.45
N PRO A 306 19.15 -6.99 -31.15
CA PRO A 306 20.23 -7.60 -31.89
C PRO A 306 20.24 -9.10 -31.64
N VAL A 307 20.11 -9.84 -32.73
CA VAL A 307 20.13 -11.29 -32.80
C VAL A 307 21.52 -11.80 -32.36
N GLN A 308 21.57 -12.49 -31.23
CA GLN A 308 22.22 -13.80 -31.11
C GLN A 308 21.80 -14.46 -29.79
N MET A 309 20.61 -15.05 -29.80
CA MET A 309 20.21 -15.97 -28.74
C MET A 309 20.75 -17.35 -29.06
N LYS A 310 21.67 -17.87 -28.24
CA LYS A 310 21.81 -19.33 -28.12
C LYS A 310 20.44 -19.88 -27.76
N LYS A 311 19.88 -20.73 -28.64
CA LYS A 311 18.60 -21.41 -28.39
C LYS A 311 18.62 -21.98 -26.96
N PRO A 312 17.61 -21.70 -26.13
CA PRO A 312 17.53 -22.32 -24.83
C PRO A 312 17.41 -23.83 -25.04
N ILE A 313 18.35 -24.59 -24.46
CA ILE A 313 18.20 -26.03 -24.28
C ILE A 313 16.88 -26.23 -23.52
N PRO A 314 15.93 -27.03 -24.03
CA PRO A 314 14.65 -27.24 -23.36
C PRO A 314 14.93 -27.81 -21.98
N ARG A 315 14.62 -27.03 -20.94
CA ARG A 315 14.66 -27.51 -19.56
C ARG A 315 13.42 -28.35 -19.36
N GLY A 316 13.63 -29.65 -19.18
CA GLY A 316 12.63 -30.58 -18.68
C GLY A 316 12.02 -30.05 -17.37
N THR A 317 10.76 -30.37 -17.20
CA THR A 317 9.94 -30.09 -16.02
C THR A 317 10.62 -30.52 -14.72
N ASP A 318 10.73 -29.54 -13.81
CA ASP A 318 10.82 -29.63 -12.36
C ASP A 318 11.95 -30.43 -11.68
N GLY A 319 12.81 -29.68 -10.96
CA GLY A 319 12.60 -29.57 -9.52
C GLY A 319 12.70 -30.82 -8.64
N ARG A 320 13.38 -31.89 -9.06
CA ARG A 320 14.07 -32.90 -8.24
C ARG A 320 14.64 -33.90 -9.24
N LYS A 321 15.94 -34.22 -9.17
CA LYS A 321 16.43 -35.44 -9.83
C LYS A 321 15.70 -36.62 -9.19
N ARG A 322 14.58 -37.06 -9.76
CA ARG A 322 13.99 -38.33 -9.38
C ARG A 322 15.00 -39.39 -9.78
N SER A 323 15.56 -40.10 -8.81
CA SER A 323 16.40 -41.27 -9.05
C SER A 323 15.63 -42.42 -9.69
N VAL A 324 14.29 -42.32 -9.73
CA VAL A 324 13.38 -43.34 -10.24
C VAL A 324 12.23 -42.69 -11.01
N ALA A 325 11.99 -43.13 -12.24
CA ALA A 325 10.77 -42.82 -12.97
C ALA A 325 9.65 -43.76 -12.48
N SER A 326 8.60 -43.22 -11.87
CA SER A 326 7.44 -43.99 -11.40
C SER A 326 6.21 -43.66 -12.24
N MET A 327 5.53 -44.67 -12.77
CA MET A 327 4.24 -44.54 -13.47
C MET A 327 3.15 -45.26 -12.68
N GLN A 328 2.00 -44.61 -12.48
CA GLN A 328 0.81 -45.24 -11.89
C GLN A 328 -0.18 -45.63 -12.98
N ILE A 329 -0.49 -46.92 -13.09
CA ILE A 329 -1.52 -47.46 -13.99
C ILE A 329 -2.79 -47.71 -13.17
N LYS A 330 -3.88 -47.00 -13.49
CA LYS A 330 -5.13 -47.02 -12.69
C LYS A 330 -6.22 -47.96 -13.22
N THR A 331 -6.08 -48.49 -14.43
CA THR A 331 -7.10 -49.32 -15.07
C THR A 331 -6.47 -50.49 -15.82
N ILE A 332 -7.22 -51.58 -15.96
CA ILE A 332 -6.76 -52.79 -16.66
C ILE A 332 -6.47 -52.49 -18.14
N ASP A 333 -7.32 -51.69 -18.80
CA ASP A 333 -7.10 -51.28 -20.21
C ASP A 333 -5.78 -50.51 -20.40
N ASN A 334 -5.44 -49.62 -19.47
CA ASN A 334 -4.16 -48.91 -19.49
C ASN A 334 -2.97 -49.85 -19.20
N CYS A 335 -3.18 -50.90 -18.40
CA CYS A 335 -2.19 -51.93 -18.12
C CYS A 335 -1.85 -52.72 -19.40
N VAL A 336 -2.88 -53.17 -20.10
CA VAL A 336 -2.75 -53.88 -21.39
C VAL A 336 -2.05 -53.00 -22.43
N LYS A 337 -2.49 -51.74 -22.58
CA LYS A 337 -1.86 -50.79 -23.52
C LYS A 337 -0.39 -50.52 -23.19
N ALA A 338 -0.07 -50.33 -21.91
CA ALA A 338 1.31 -50.08 -21.49
C ALA A 338 2.22 -51.29 -21.72
N GLY A 339 1.74 -52.50 -21.40
CA GLY A 339 2.48 -53.74 -21.61
C GLY A 339 2.77 -54.04 -23.08
N ASN A 340 1.75 -53.91 -23.94
CA ASN A 340 1.93 -54.09 -25.38
C ASN A 340 2.80 -53.00 -25.99
N LYS A 341 2.75 -51.77 -25.46
CA LYS A 341 3.66 -50.70 -25.87
C LYS A 341 5.10 -51.01 -25.47
N LEU A 342 5.34 -51.56 -24.28
CA LEU A 342 6.66 -51.97 -23.81
C LEU A 342 7.27 -53.04 -24.74
N LEU A 343 6.51 -54.09 -25.07
CA LEU A 343 6.92 -55.13 -26.04
C LEU A 343 7.20 -54.56 -27.44
N SER A 344 6.51 -53.49 -27.84
CA SER A 344 6.77 -52.83 -29.13
C SER A 344 8.04 -51.98 -29.13
N CYS A 345 8.40 -51.42 -27.98
CA CYS A 345 9.55 -50.54 -27.83
C CYS A 345 10.84 -51.31 -27.56
N ILE A 346 10.75 -52.50 -26.97
CA ILE A 346 11.88 -53.40 -26.71
C ILE A 346 11.48 -54.81 -27.16
N PRO A 347 11.54 -55.11 -28.47
CA PRO A 347 11.15 -56.41 -29.02
C PRO A 347 11.94 -57.59 -28.44
N GLU A 348 13.18 -57.35 -28.00
CA GLU A 348 14.09 -58.34 -27.40
C GLU A 348 13.54 -58.92 -26.09
N LEU A 349 12.61 -58.23 -25.42
CA LEU A 349 11.92 -58.76 -24.23
C LEU A 349 11.11 -60.02 -24.52
N LYS A 350 10.76 -60.28 -25.79
CA LYS A 350 10.08 -61.53 -26.18
C LYS A 350 10.97 -62.75 -26.01
N ASP A 351 12.29 -62.57 -26.01
CA ASP A 351 13.24 -63.66 -25.81
C ASP A 351 13.46 -63.97 -24.32
N TYR A 352 13.14 -63.00 -23.44
CA TYR A 352 13.25 -63.10 -21.99
C TYR A 352 11.91 -63.38 -21.30
N SER A 353 10.79 -63.30 -22.04
CA SER A 353 9.45 -63.52 -21.51
C SER A 353 8.68 -64.52 -22.36
N THR A 354 7.86 -65.37 -21.71
CA THR A 354 6.92 -66.25 -22.41
C THR A 354 5.68 -65.50 -22.96
N ILE A 355 5.68 -64.17 -22.86
CA ILE A 355 4.51 -63.32 -23.07
C ILE A 355 4.65 -62.61 -24.41
N SER A 356 3.90 -63.09 -25.40
CA SER A 356 3.84 -62.49 -26.73
C SER A 356 2.94 -61.24 -26.77
N GLU A 357 1.96 -61.16 -25.88
CA GLU A 357 0.98 -60.09 -25.77
C GLU A 357 0.45 -60.00 -24.33
N VAL A 358 0.31 -58.79 -23.79
CA VAL A 358 -0.26 -58.55 -22.47
C VAL A 358 -1.79 -58.45 -22.58
N LYS A 359 -2.51 -59.32 -21.87
CA LYS A 359 -3.99 -59.32 -21.83
C LYS A 359 -4.54 -59.09 -20.43
N THR A 360 -3.76 -59.44 -19.42
CA THR A 360 -4.12 -59.34 -18.01
C THR A 360 -3.09 -58.53 -17.21
N VAL A 361 -3.42 -58.23 -15.96
CA VAL A 361 -2.48 -57.58 -15.04
C VAL A 361 -1.32 -58.53 -14.69
N ASP A 362 -1.59 -59.83 -14.57
CA ASP A 362 -0.57 -60.84 -14.26
C ASP A 362 0.45 -60.99 -15.39
N ASP A 363 0.01 -60.85 -16.65
CA ASP A 363 0.90 -60.80 -17.81
C ASP A 363 1.85 -59.60 -17.71
N MET A 364 1.33 -58.43 -17.31
CA MET A 364 2.16 -57.23 -17.14
C MET A 364 3.18 -57.39 -16.00
N VAL A 365 2.79 -58.01 -14.87
CA VAL A 365 3.71 -58.26 -13.74
C VAL A 365 4.84 -59.20 -14.17
N SER A 366 4.51 -60.25 -14.91
CA SER A 366 5.49 -61.22 -15.42
C SER A 366 6.41 -60.60 -16.47
N LEU A 367 5.87 -59.75 -17.35
CA LEU A 367 6.66 -58.98 -18.31
C LEU A 367 7.63 -58.00 -17.64
N LEU A 368 7.20 -57.32 -16.56
CA LEU A 368 8.06 -56.41 -15.80
C LEU A 368 9.21 -57.13 -15.09
N LYS A 369 9.00 -58.36 -14.60
CA LYS A 369 10.08 -59.20 -14.06
C LYS A 369 11.09 -59.57 -15.16
N SER A 370 10.59 -59.93 -16.34
CA SER A 370 11.45 -60.26 -17.49
C SER A 370 12.26 -59.03 -17.94
N LEU A 371 11.66 -57.83 -17.88
CA LEU A 371 12.35 -56.57 -18.13
C LEU A 371 13.45 -56.29 -17.09
N GLU A 372 13.21 -56.59 -15.82
CA GLU A 372 14.23 -56.46 -14.78
C GLU A 372 15.42 -57.38 -15.05
N GLU A 373 15.17 -58.65 -15.40
CA GLU A 373 16.22 -59.62 -15.76
C GLU A 373 17.03 -59.18 -16.99
N PHE A 374 16.33 -58.72 -18.03
CA PHE A 374 16.92 -58.16 -19.24
C PHE A 374 17.84 -56.96 -18.93
N LEU A 375 17.38 -56.01 -18.11
CA LEU A 375 18.16 -54.82 -17.74
C LEU A 375 19.36 -55.14 -16.85
N LEU A 376 19.27 -56.20 -16.04
CA LEU A 376 20.37 -56.67 -15.19
C LEU A 376 21.36 -57.59 -15.94
N GLY A 377 21.11 -57.91 -17.22
CA GLY A 377 21.97 -58.76 -18.03
C GLY A 377 22.06 -60.20 -17.51
N LYS A 378 21.06 -60.67 -16.78
CA LYS A 378 20.98 -62.06 -16.33
C LYS A 378 20.48 -62.89 -17.51
N SER A 379 21.37 -63.61 -18.18
CA SER A 379 20.97 -64.55 -19.23
C SER A 379 20.11 -65.65 -18.63
N THR A 380 19.00 -65.97 -19.31
CA THR A 380 18.15 -67.14 -19.08
C THR A 380 18.83 -68.44 -19.53
N GLU A 381 20.11 -68.63 -19.20
CA GLU A 381 20.81 -69.91 -19.34
C GLU A 381 21.03 -70.51 -17.95
N GLU A 382 19.95 -71.13 -17.45
CA GLU A 382 20.02 -72.34 -16.64
C GLU A 382 18.65 -73.04 -16.74
N LYS A 383 18.45 -73.72 -17.87
CA LYS A 383 17.57 -74.88 -18.00
C LYS A 383 18.11 -75.84 -19.06
#